data_AF-A0A6J4PUM0-F1
#
_entry.id   AF-A0A6J4PUM0-F1
#
_cell.length_a   1.000
_cell.length_b   1.000
_cell.length_c   1.000
_cell.angle_alpha   90.00
_cell.angle_beta   90.00
_cell.angle_gamma   90.00
#
_symmetry.space_group_name_H-M   'P 1'
#
loop_
_entity.id
_entity.type
_entity.pdbx_description
1 polymer ?
#
loop_
_entity_poly.entity_id
_entity_poly.type
_entity_poly.pdbx_seq_one_letter_code
_entity_poly.pdbx_strand_id
1 'polypeptide(L)'
;MGRLAPLAQELGIKHIWAIANKVRSARDEEIIRSYCADHGVELGAVVPWDEAIQEADREGRALMDYDPEAPAVSAVGGIADLVEGKAGSDGRGGQG
;
A
#
# COMPACT_ATOMS: atom_id res chain seq x y z
N MET A 1 -14.20 -1.89 2.59
CA MET A 1 -13.19 -2.39 3.55
C MET A 1 -13.79 -2.95 4.84
N GLY A 2 -14.92 -2.42 5.35
CA GLY A 2 -15.57 -2.87 6.59
C GLY A 2 -15.99 -4.35 6.73
N ARG A 3 -15.78 -5.22 5.74
CA ARG A 3 -15.92 -6.69 5.88
C ARG A 3 -14.68 -7.49 5.50
N LEU A 4 -13.69 -6.89 4.84
CA LEU A 4 -12.51 -7.61 4.37
C LEU A 4 -11.46 -7.75 5.48
N ALA A 5 -11.24 -6.70 6.26
CA ALA A 5 -10.31 -6.77 7.39
C ALA A 5 -10.79 -7.72 8.51
N PRO A 6 -12.06 -7.71 8.94
CA PRO A 6 -12.57 -8.70 9.88
C PRO A 6 -12.47 -10.14 9.36
N LEU A 7 -12.84 -10.38 8.10
CA LEU A 7 -12.73 -11.70 7.48
C LEU A 7 -11.27 -12.19 7.42
N ALA A 8 -10.34 -11.31 7.06
CA ALA A 8 -8.92 -11.63 7.03
C ALA A 8 -8.39 -12.00 8.43
N GLN A 9 -8.86 -11.31 9.48
CA GLN A 9 -8.53 -11.67 10.86
C GLN A 9 -9.11 -13.04 11.26
N GLU A 10 -10.38 -13.32 10.91
CA GLU A 10 -11.00 -14.63 11.14
C GLU A 10 -10.25 -15.78 10.44
N LEU A 11 -9.66 -15.51 9.27
CA LEU A 11 -8.83 -16.45 8.52
C LEU A 11 -7.40 -16.61 9.07
N GLY A 12 -7.05 -15.89 10.15
CA GLY A 12 -5.72 -15.96 10.77
C GLY A 12 -4.62 -15.28 9.95
N ILE A 13 -4.97 -14.35 9.06
CA ILE A 13 -3.99 -13.56 8.30
C ILE A 13 -3.27 -12.64 9.29
N LYS A 14 -1.97 -12.88 9.46
CA LYS A 14 -1.16 -12.23 10.50
C LYS A 14 -0.99 -10.73 10.31
N HIS A 15 -0.87 -10.30 9.06
CA HIS A 15 -0.58 -8.91 8.73
C HIS A 15 -1.54 -8.39 7.68
N ILE A 16 -2.20 -7.27 7.98
CA ILE A 16 -3.20 -6.63 7.11
C ILE A 16 -2.92 -5.14 7.11
N TRP A 17 -2.68 -4.58 5.93
CA TRP A 17 -2.52 -3.14 5.73
C TRP A 17 -3.51 -2.62 4.71
N ALA A 18 -4.01 -1.41 4.95
CA ALA A 18 -4.71 -0.63 3.96
C ALA A 18 -3.69 0.14 3.10
N ILE A 19 -3.95 0.22 1.79
CA ILE A 19 -3.23 1.10 0.87
C ILE A 19 -4.22 2.14 0.36
N ALA A 20 -3.96 3.41 0.63
CA ALA A 20 -4.75 4.52 0.13
C ALA A 20 -4.32 4.81 -1.32
N ASN A 21 -4.90 4.09 -2.27
CA ASN A 21 -4.56 4.25 -3.68
C ASN A 21 -5.34 5.41 -4.34
N LYS A 22 -4.70 6.08 -5.31
CA LYS A 22 -5.30 7.15 -6.14
C LYS A 22 -5.77 8.34 -5.30
N VAL A 23 -4.98 8.80 -4.34
CA VAL A 23 -5.31 9.99 -3.52
C VAL A 23 -5.11 11.27 -4.34
N ARG A 24 -6.12 12.14 -4.40
CA ARG A 24 -6.06 13.39 -5.21
C ARG A 24 -5.77 14.63 -4.36
N SER A 25 -5.99 14.55 -3.06
CA SER A 25 -5.88 15.70 -2.17
C SER A 25 -5.53 15.28 -0.74
N ALA A 26 -5.02 16.22 0.05
CA ALA A 26 -4.79 16.01 1.48
C ALA A 26 -6.08 15.65 2.24
N ARG A 27 -7.23 16.16 1.78
CA ARG A 27 -8.54 15.83 2.36
C ARG A 27 -8.91 14.36 2.13
N ASP A 28 -8.62 13.83 0.94
CA ASP A 28 -8.86 12.42 0.65
C ASP A 28 -8.01 11.54 1.57
N GLU A 29 -6.74 11.90 1.77
CA GLU A 29 -5.85 11.18 2.67
C GLU A 29 -6.37 11.21 4.12
N GLU A 30 -6.78 12.37 4.62
CA GLU A 30 -7.31 12.54 5.97
C GLU A 30 -8.55 11.67 6.21
N ILE A 31 -9.48 11.63 5.24
CA ILE A 31 -10.67 10.78 5.29
C ILE A 31 -10.27 9.30 5.35
N ILE A 32 -9.33 8.86 4.50
CA ILE A 32 -8.90 7.46 4.47
C ILE A 32 -8.18 7.09 5.76
N ARG A 33 -7.32 7.97 6.29
CA ARG A 33 -6.61 7.77 7.55
C ARG A 33 -7.59 7.62 8.72
N SER A 34 -8.59 8.50 8.79
CA SER A 34 -9.63 8.46 9.81
C SER A 34 -10.44 7.16 9.72
N TYR A 35 -10.85 6.78 8.51
CA TYR A 35 -11.56 5.53 8.26
C TYR A 35 -10.75 4.30 8.69
N CYS A 36 -9.45 4.26 8.39
CA CYS A 36 -8.59 3.14 8.79
C CYS A 36 -8.45 3.05 10.32
N ALA A 37 -8.27 4.18 10.99
CA ALA A 37 -8.20 4.24 12.45
C ALA A 37 -9.50 3.74 13.10
N ASP A 38 -10.66 4.19 12.61
CA ASP A 38 -11.97 3.78 13.14
C ASP A 38 -12.24 2.27 13.01
N HIS A 39 -11.60 1.62 12.03
CA HIS A 39 -11.77 0.19 11.75
C HIS A 39 -10.59 -0.67 12.25
N GLY A 40 -9.62 -0.08 12.96
CA GLY A 40 -8.45 -0.79 13.49
C GLY A 40 -7.55 -1.39 12.40
N VAL A 41 -7.50 -0.77 11.22
CA VAL A 41 -6.64 -1.21 10.11
C VAL A 41 -5.46 -0.27 10.00
N GLU A 42 -4.25 -0.83 9.95
CA GLU A 42 -3.03 -0.05 9.76
C GLU A 42 -2.95 0.46 8.32
N LEU A 43 -2.78 1.77 8.13
CA LEU A 43 -2.53 2.36 6.81
C LEU A 43 -1.05 2.21 6.47
N GLY A 44 -0.72 1.34 5.51
CA GLY A 44 0.66 1.02 5.14
C GLY A 44 1.28 2.02 4.17
N ALA A 45 0.51 2.55 3.22
CA ALA A 45 0.99 3.56 2.28
C ALA A 45 -0.13 4.41 1.68
N VAL A 46 0.26 5.55 1.12
CA VAL A 46 -0.57 6.44 0.32
C VAL A 46 0.05 6.56 -1.06
N VAL A 47 -0.71 6.18 -2.10
CA VAL A 47 -0.28 6.32 -3.49
C VAL A 47 -1.07 7.49 -4.10
N PRO A 48 -0.39 8.57 -4.50
CA PRO A 48 -1.08 9.72 -5.08
C PRO A 48 -1.66 9.36 -6.45
N TRP A 49 -2.56 10.21 -6.93
CA TRP A 49 -2.84 10.23 -8.35
C TRP A 49 -1.59 10.59 -9.13
N ASP A 50 -1.38 9.87 -10.21
CA ASP A 50 -0.27 10.10 -11.08
C ASP A 50 -0.71 9.82 -12.52
N GLU A 51 -0.64 10.84 -13.38
CA GLU A 51 -0.99 10.70 -14.79
C GLU A 51 0.05 9.86 -15.54
N ALA A 52 1.30 9.82 -15.07
CA ALA A 52 2.34 9.00 -15.66
C ALA A 52 2.00 7.50 -15.61
N ILE A 53 1.23 7.05 -14.61
CA ILE A 53 0.71 5.67 -14.57
C ILE A 53 -0.12 5.35 -15.81
N GLN A 54 -1.00 6.27 -16.22
CA GLN A 54 -1.90 6.03 -17.35
C GLN A 54 -1.13 6.06 -18.68
N GLU A 55 -0.18 6.97 -18.83
CA GLU A 55 0.63 7.03 -20.06
C GLU A 55 1.56 5.81 -20.17
N ALA A 56 2.19 5.39 -19.07
CA ALA A 56 3.00 4.17 -19.04
C ALA A 56 2.17 2.92 -19.41
N ASP A 57 0.95 2.79 -18.86
CA ASP A 57 0.04 1.69 -19.17
C ASP A 57 -0.38 1.68 -20.65
N ARG A 58 -0.66 2.85 -21.24
CA ARG A 58 -0.95 2.99 -22.67
C ARG A 58 0.21 2.55 -23.55
N GLU A 59 1.45 2.78 -23.12
CA GLU A 59 2.65 2.34 -23.81
C GLU A 59 3.02 0.87 -23.52
N GLY A 60 2.31 0.20 -22.60
CA GLY A 60 2.63 -1.17 -22.17
C GLY A 60 3.96 -1.26 -21.41
N ARG A 61 4.36 -0.19 -20.73
CA ARG A 61 5.63 -0.08 -19.99
C ARG A 61 5.36 -0.01 -18.49
N ALA A 62 6.29 -0.55 -17.70
CA ALA A 62 6.26 -0.33 -16.25
C ALA A 62 6.51 1.15 -15.95
N LEU A 63 5.81 1.70 -14.95
CA LEU A 63 5.98 3.11 -14.57
C LEU A 63 7.43 3.43 -14.22
N MET A 64 8.12 2.55 -13.51
CA MET A 64 9.53 2.74 -13.13
C MET A 64 10.49 2.81 -14.33
N ASP A 65 10.11 2.25 -15.49
CA ASP A 65 10.87 2.34 -16.73
C ASP A 65 10.45 3.54 -17.58
N TYR A 66 9.23 4.05 -17.37
CA TYR A 66 8.65 5.19 -18.10
C TYR A 66 9.02 6.53 -17.47
N ASP A 67 8.77 6.67 -16.17
CA ASP A 67 9.10 7.83 -15.35
C ASP A 67 9.55 7.36 -13.95
N PRO A 68 10.85 7.14 -13.74
CA PRO A 68 11.40 6.67 -12.47
C PRO A 68 11.19 7.64 -11.29
N GLU A 69 11.03 8.93 -11.58
CA GLU A 69 10.88 10.00 -10.58
C GLU A 69 9.40 10.28 -10.24
N ALA A 70 8.48 9.57 -10.91
CA ALA A 70 7.06 9.70 -10.66
C ALA A 70 6.74 9.42 -9.18
N PRO A 71 5.93 10.27 -8.51
CA PRO A 71 5.59 10.09 -7.09
C PRO A 71 5.03 8.70 -6.76
N ALA A 72 4.31 8.08 -7.70
CA ALA A 72 3.81 6.73 -7.53
C ALA A 72 4.92 5.65 -7.48
N VAL A 73 6.06 5.85 -8.15
CA VAL A 73 7.21 4.91 -8.06
C VAL A 73 7.76 4.87 -6.64
N SER A 74 8.00 6.05 -6.05
CA SER A 74 8.47 6.16 -4.66
C SER A 74 7.46 5.55 -3.68
N ALA A 75 6.16 5.83 -3.86
CA ALA A 75 5.11 5.28 -3.01
C ALA A 75 5.03 3.74 -3.10
N VAL A 76 5.16 3.16 -4.29
CA VAL A 76 5.18 1.71 -4.49
C VAL A 76 6.45 1.08 -3.91
N GLY A 77 7.60 1.74 -4.04
CA GLY A 77 8.84 1.33 -3.38
C GLY A 77 8.67 1.19 -1.86
N GLY A 78 8.06 2.18 -1.21
CA GLY A 78 7.76 2.10 0.22
C GLY A 78 6.81 0.96 0.61
N ILE A 79 5.90 0.56 -0.29
CA ILE A 79 5.05 -0.63 -0.09
C ILE A 79 5.89 -1.90 -0.14
N ALA A 80 6.84 -2.01 -1.09
CA ALA A 80 7.75 -3.14 -1.17
C ALA A 80 8.59 -3.26 0.11
N ASP A 81 9.17 -2.16 0.58
CA ASP A 81 9.95 -2.12 1.83
C ASP A 81 9.12 -2.57 3.05
N LEU A 82 7.85 -2.13 3.14
CA LEU A 82 6.93 -2.53 4.20
C LEU A 82 6.71 -4.05 4.21
N VAL A 83 6.45 -4.63 3.02
CA VAL A 83 6.21 -6.07 2.87
C VAL A 83 7.47 -6.87 3.18
N GLU A 84 8.63 -6.44 2.67
CA GLU A 84 9.92 -7.10 2.90
C GLU A 84 10.35 -7.05 4.36
N GLY A 85 10.21 -5.90 5.03
CA GLY A 85 10.55 -5.75 6.44
C GLY A 85 9.77 -6.68 7.36
N LYS A 86 8.54 -7.02 6.97
CA LYS A 86 7.66 -7.95 7.72
C LYS A 86 7.91 -9.40 7.34
N ALA A 87 8.10 -9.70 6.05
CA ALA A 87 8.50 -11.03 5.59
C ALA A 87 9.85 -11.48 6.19
N GLY A 88 10.81 -10.56 6.35
CA GLY A 88 12.13 -10.83 6.95
C GLY A 88 12.14 -10.95 8.49
N SER A 89 11.09 -10.46 9.17
CA SER A 89 10.95 -10.58 10.63
C SER A 89 10.29 -11.90 11.03
N ASP A 90 9.34 -12.38 10.23
CA ASP A 90 8.66 -13.67 10.47
C ASP A 90 9.54 -14.90 10.15
N GLY A 91 10.64 -14.72 9.42
CA GLY A 91 11.60 -15.78 9.07
C GLY A 91 12.68 -16.07 10.13
N ARG A 92 12.79 -15.27 11.21
CA ARG A 92 13.91 -15.35 12.18
C ARG A 92 13.55 -15.97 13.54
N GLY A 93 12.40 -16.62 13.65
CA GLY A 93 11.93 -17.27 14.89
C GLY A 93 12.12 -18.79 14.96
N GLY A 94 12.96 -19.37 14.10
CA GLY A 94 13.03 -20.83 13.92
C GLY A 94 14.44 -21.42 13.98
N GLN A 95 15.32 -20.99 14.88
CA GLN A 95 16.53 -21.74 15.25
C GLN A 95 16.93 -21.45 16.71
N GLY A 96 16.91 -22.48 17.56
CA GLY A 96 17.59 -22.52 18.86
C GLY A 96 16.69 -22.49 20.07
#